data_AF-A0A7Y0JLG3-F1
#
_entry.id   AF-A0A7Y0JLG3-F1
#
_cell.length_a   1.000
_cell.length_b   1.000
_cell.length_c   1.000
_cell.angle_alpha   90.00
_cell.angle_beta   90.00
_cell.angle_gamma   90.00
#
_symmetry.space_group_name_H-M   'P 1'
#
loop_
_entity.id
_entity.type
_entity.pdbx_description
1 polymer ?
#
loop_
_entity_poly.entity_id
_entity_poly.type
_entity_poly.pdbx_seq_one_letter_code
_entity_poly.pdbx_strand_id
1 'polypeptide(L)'
;MTDIQKLSVLLDDPEVRDLIFGLAHGSARPALAPGAPRLHAIVVDLAATTTAAQYDSWLSDDARNEAMTPDQVRTTVGDGALDDLAAWTGGTAGAVTWQLAEVLPDLVDAVSPGGQVVDPALIDREMTQATTQDDSESGAFAN
;
A
#
# COMPACT_ATOMS: atom_id res chain seq x y z
N MET A 1 -0.02 -2.33 21.08
CA MET A 1 1.03 -2.50 20.07
C MET A 1 0.72 -1.48 19.00
N THR A 2 1.68 -0.67 18.58
CA THR A 2 1.41 0.45 17.67
C THR A 2 1.09 -0.13 16.29
N ASP A 3 -0.13 0.07 15.78
CA ASP A 3 -0.66 -0.60 14.58
C ASP A 3 0.12 -0.28 13.29
N ILE A 4 0.98 0.73 13.32
CA ILE A 4 1.98 0.97 12.29
C ILE A 4 2.97 -0.20 12.10
N GLN A 5 3.11 -1.10 13.09
CA GLN A 5 3.83 -2.35 12.89
C GLN A 5 3.20 -3.24 11.83
N LYS A 6 1.88 -3.18 11.59
CA LYS A 6 1.22 -3.93 10.51
C LYS A 6 1.75 -3.45 9.15
N LEU A 7 1.96 -2.13 9.00
CA LEU A 7 2.59 -1.56 7.80
C LEU A 7 4.02 -2.08 7.64
N SER A 8 4.81 -2.15 8.72
CA SER A 8 6.14 -2.75 8.67
C SER A 8 6.12 -4.23 8.28
N VAL A 9 5.14 -5.00 8.76
CA VAL A 9 4.97 -6.43 8.41
C VAL A 9 4.59 -6.61 6.93
N LEU A 10 3.71 -5.76 6.41
CA LEU A 10 3.37 -5.76 4.98
C LEU A 10 4.56 -5.36 4.10
N LEU A 11 5.37 -4.41 4.57
CA LEU A 11 6.59 -3.98 3.87
C LEU A 11 7.74 -4.98 3.99
N ASP A 12 7.69 -5.93 4.92
CA ASP A 12 8.66 -7.03 5.06
C ASP A 12 8.49 -8.05 3.92
N ASP A 13 7.26 -8.23 3.44
CA ASP A 13 6.96 -9.10 2.31
C ASP A 13 7.39 -8.46 0.98
N PRO A 14 8.30 -9.09 0.21
CA PRO A 14 8.86 -8.48 -1.00
C PRO A 14 7.83 -8.29 -2.11
N GLU A 15 6.82 -9.16 -2.21
CA GLU A 15 5.78 -9.06 -3.23
C GLU A 15 4.82 -7.91 -2.91
N VAL A 16 4.38 -7.83 -1.65
CA VAL A 16 3.52 -6.75 -1.16
C VAL A 16 4.25 -5.40 -1.20
N ARG A 17 5.53 -5.37 -0.82
CA ARG A 17 6.39 -4.19 -0.90
C ARG A 17 6.45 -3.67 -2.33
N ASP A 18 6.69 -4.52 -3.32
CA ASP A 18 6.79 -4.14 -4.73
C ASP A 18 5.47 -3.52 -5.23
N LEU A 19 4.33 -4.13 -4.89
CA LEU A 19 3.00 -3.61 -5.23
C LEU A 19 2.74 -2.23 -4.60
N ILE A 20 3.03 -2.07 -3.31
CA ILE A 20 2.84 -0.81 -2.59
C ILE A 20 3.76 0.27 -3.14
N PHE A 21 5.04 -0.06 -3.37
CA PHE A 21 6.01 0.89 -3.93
C PHE A 21 5.65 1.31 -5.35
N GLY A 22 5.23 0.38 -6.20
CA GLY A 22 4.78 0.68 -7.56
C GLY A 22 3.53 1.57 -7.57
N LEU A 23 2.59 1.34 -6.64
CA LEU A 23 1.41 2.18 -6.45
C LEU A 23 1.77 3.59 -5.94
N ALA A 24 2.72 3.68 -5.01
CA ALA A 24 3.19 4.91 -4.37
C ALA A 24 3.99 5.81 -5.31
N HIS A 25 4.81 5.22 -6.19
CA HIS A 25 5.72 5.97 -7.06
C HIS A 25 5.10 6.21 -8.45
N GLY A 26 4.22 5.32 -8.91
CA GLY A 26 3.69 5.37 -10.28
C GLY A 26 4.79 5.40 -11.34
N SER A 27 4.40 5.49 -12.61
CA SER A 27 5.32 5.52 -13.77
C SER A 27 6.24 6.75 -13.85
N ALA A 28 6.23 7.64 -12.84
CA ALA A 28 7.18 8.72 -12.73
C ALA A 28 8.43 8.23 -11.98
N ARG A 29 9.51 8.01 -12.74
CA ARG A 29 10.90 7.81 -12.28
C ARG A 29 11.14 8.25 -10.83
N PRO A 30 11.79 7.42 -9.99
CA PRO A 30 12.10 7.75 -8.60
C PRO A 30 13.11 8.90 -8.58
N ALA A 31 12.60 10.12 -8.44
CA ALA A 31 13.41 11.30 -8.23
C ALA A 31 12.74 12.13 -7.13
N LEU A 32 13.06 11.78 -5.88
CA LEU A 32 12.91 12.62 -4.69
C LEU A 32 11.47 12.98 -4.23
N ALA A 33 10.42 12.30 -4.69
CA ALA A 33 9.08 12.52 -4.16
C ALA A 33 8.73 11.45 -3.10
N PRO A 34 8.29 11.82 -1.89
CA PRO A 34 7.76 10.86 -0.94
C PRO A 34 6.55 10.15 -1.56
N GLY A 35 6.57 8.82 -1.62
CA GLY A 35 5.46 8.01 -2.14
C GLY A 35 4.25 7.93 -1.19
N ALA A 36 4.47 8.22 0.09
CA ALA A 36 3.46 8.22 1.15
C ALA A 36 2.24 9.15 0.88
N PRO A 37 2.38 10.42 0.46
CA PRO A 37 1.23 11.27 0.11
C PRO A 37 0.41 10.71 -1.07
N ARG A 38 1.03 9.97 -1.99
CA ARG A 38 0.30 9.35 -3.10
C ARG A 38 -0.51 8.15 -2.62
N LEU A 39 0.07 7.29 -1.78
CA LEU A 39 -0.70 6.21 -1.14
C LEU A 39 -1.85 6.76 -0.30
N HIS A 40 -1.60 7.80 0.49
CA HIS A 40 -2.66 8.45 1.25
C HIS A 40 -3.75 9.01 0.32
N ALA A 41 -3.39 9.66 -0.78
CA ALA A 41 -4.37 10.14 -1.76
C ALA A 41 -5.18 9.01 -2.39
N ILE A 42 -4.54 7.88 -2.72
CA ILE A 42 -5.22 6.70 -3.26
C ILE A 42 -6.14 6.10 -2.21
N VAL A 43 -5.74 5.99 -0.94
CA VAL A 43 -6.61 5.53 0.15
C VAL A 43 -7.81 6.44 0.34
N VAL A 44 -7.63 7.76 0.23
CA VAL A 44 -8.74 8.74 0.30
C VAL A 44 -9.67 8.63 -0.91
N ASP A 45 -9.12 8.42 -2.12
CA ASP A 45 -9.90 8.21 -3.34
C ASP A 45 -10.68 6.88 -3.27
N LEU A 46 -10.02 5.83 -2.78
CA LEU A 46 -10.60 4.51 -2.52
C LEU A 46 -11.74 4.61 -1.52
N ALA A 47 -11.56 5.34 -0.41
CA ALA A 47 -12.62 5.60 0.56
C ALA A 47 -13.81 6.34 -0.05
N ALA A 48 -13.57 7.18 -1.08
CA ALA A 48 -14.62 7.88 -1.80
C ALA A 48 -15.33 7.02 -2.86
N THR A 49 -14.63 6.03 -3.43
CA THR A 49 -15.19 5.09 -4.42
C THR A 49 -15.80 3.83 -3.78
N THR A 50 -15.52 3.56 -2.51
CA THR A 50 -16.09 2.43 -1.75
C THR A 50 -17.28 2.84 -0.90
N THR A 51 -18.02 1.84 -0.41
CA THR A 51 -19.14 2.08 0.49
C THR A 51 -18.62 2.45 1.88
N ALA A 52 -19.22 3.44 2.54
CA ALA A 52 -18.83 3.83 3.90
C ALA A 52 -18.85 2.64 4.89
N ALA A 53 -19.76 1.67 4.72
CA ALA A 53 -19.78 0.44 5.55
C ALA A 53 -18.59 -0.49 5.31
N GLN A 54 -18.08 -0.53 4.07
CA GLN A 54 -16.91 -1.33 3.70
C GLN A 54 -15.63 -0.66 4.22
N TYR A 55 -15.56 0.67 4.09
CA TYR A 55 -14.47 1.47 4.65
C TYR A 55 -14.44 1.43 6.19
N ASP A 56 -15.60 1.51 6.85
CA ASP A 56 -15.74 1.37 8.31
C ASP A 56 -15.29 -0.01 8.81
N SER A 57 -15.47 -1.06 7.98
CA SER A 57 -14.96 -2.39 8.27
C SER A 57 -13.44 -2.51 8.17
N TRP A 58 -12.76 -1.63 7.43
CA TRP A 58 -11.28 -1.55 7.38
C TRP A 58 -10.71 -0.66 8.49
N LEU A 59 -11.52 0.27 9.01
CA LEU A 59 -11.18 1.12 10.14
C LEU A 59 -11.43 0.40 11.49
N SER A 60 -12.24 -0.65 11.48
CA SER A 60 -12.61 -1.43 12.64
C SER A 60 -11.65 -2.60 12.85
N ASP A 61 -10.83 -2.53 13.88
CA ASP A 61 -9.87 -3.60 14.28
C ASP A 61 -10.58 -4.91 14.72
N ASP A 62 -11.89 -4.87 14.95
CA ASP A 62 -12.73 -6.01 15.36
C ASP A 62 -13.37 -6.77 14.17
N ALA A 63 -13.32 -6.20 12.96
CA ALA A 63 -13.97 -6.76 11.78
C ALA A 63 -12.97 -7.37 10.78
N ARG A 64 -13.39 -8.42 10.05
CA ARG A 64 -12.60 -8.89 8.91
C ARG A 64 -12.64 -7.83 7.82
N ASN A 65 -11.48 -7.38 7.38
CA ASN A 65 -11.35 -6.48 6.25
C ASN A 65 -12.06 -7.07 5.03
N GLU A 66 -13.12 -6.40 4.58
CA GLU A 66 -13.88 -6.87 3.44
C GLU A 66 -13.08 -6.63 2.16
N ALA A 67 -12.80 -7.71 1.42
CA ALA A 67 -12.05 -7.63 0.18
C ALA A 67 -12.77 -6.73 -0.83
N MET A 68 -12.00 -5.91 -1.53
CA MET A 68 -12.56 -5.09 -2.61
C MET A 68 -12.84 -5.95 -3.84
N THR A 69 -13.68 -5.43 -4.73
CA THR A 69 -13.80 -6.01 -6.06
C THR A 69 -12.69 -5.47 -6.97
N PRO A 70 -12.15 -6.28 -7.90
CA PRO A 70 -11.14 -5.82 -8.84
C PRO A 70 -11.63 -4.67 -9.74
N ASP A 71 -12.95 -4.56 -9.96
CA ASP A 71 -13.56 -3.45 -10.69
C ASP A 71 -13.46 -2.11 -9.94
N GLN A 72 -13.61 -2.12 -8.62
CA GLN A 72 -13.40 -0.93 -7.77
C GLN A 72 -11.93 -0.51 -7.77
N VAL A 73 -11.00 -1.48 -7.74
CA VAL A 73 -9.56 -1.21 -7.83
C VAL A 73 -9.22 -0.57 -9.18
N ARG A 74 -9.77 -1.09 -10.29
CA ARG A 74 -9.60 -0.49 -11.63
C ARG A 74 -10.16 0.92 -11.73
N THR A 75 -11.31 1.17 -11.13
CA THR A 75 -11.92 2.51 -11.10
C THR A 75 -11.08 3.52 -10.32
N THR A 76 -10.49 3.10 -9.19
CA THR A 76 -9.74 4.00 -8.29
C THR A 76 -8.30 4.22 -8.77
N VAL A 77 -7.60 3.13 -9.12
CA VAL A 77 -6.19 3.17 -9.52
C VAL A 77 -6.04 3.53 -11.00
N GLY A 78 -7.01 3.16 -11.82
CA GLY A 78 -7.00 3.32 -13.28
C GLY A 78 -6.28 2.16 -13.98
N ASP A 79 -6.87 1.67 -15.08
CA ASP A 79 -6.31 0.58 -15.89
C ASP A 79 -4.87 0.86 -16.37
N GLY A 80 -4.52 2.12 -16.63
CA GLY A 80 -3.16 2.49 -17.07
C GLY A 80 -2.09 2.27 -15.99
N ALA A 81 -2.40 2.55 -14.72
CA ALA A 81 -1.46 2.32 -13.64
C ALA A 81 -1.36 0.83 -13.28
N LEU A 82 -2.46 0.07 -13.42
CA LEU A 82 -2.46 -1.38 -13.23
C LEU A 82 -1.66 -2.11 -14.32
N ASP A 83 -1.67 -1.63 -15.56
CA ASP A 83 -0.87 -2.19 -16.66
C ASP A 83 0.64 -1.92 -16.44
N ASP A 84 1.00 -0.70 -16.04
CA ASP A 84 2.38 -0.35 -15.65
C ASP A 84 2.86 -1.20 -14.46
N LEU A 85 2.02 -1.38 -13.43
CA LEU A 85 2.35 -2.20 -12.26
C LEU A 85 2.52 -3.68 -12.62
N ALA A 86 1.69 -4.19 -13.53
CA ALA A 86 1.83 -5.54 -14.07
C ALA A 86 3.12 -5.71 -14.88
N ALA A 87 3.51 -4.71 -15.66
CA ALA A 87 4.79 -4.72 -16.35
C ALA A 87 5.98 -4.70 -15.39
N TRP A 88 5.83 -4.05 -14.23
CA TRP A 88 6.88 -3.95 -13.21
C TRP A 88 7.04 -5.23 -12.39
N THR A 89 5.93 -5.79 -11.91
CA THR A 89 5.87 -7.04 -11.12
C THR A 89 6.05 -8.30 -11.97
N GLY A 90 6.01 -8.19 -13.31
CA GLY A 90 6.04 -9.32 -14.24
C GLY A 90 4.73 -10.12 -14.30
N GLY A 91 3.65 -9.55 -13.75
CA GLY A 91 2.31 -10.13 -13.71
C GLY A 91 1.41 -9.72 -14.88
N THR A 92 0.11 -9.97 -14.73
CA THR A 92 -0.93 -9.42 -15.62
C THR A 92 -1.75 -8.41 -14.85
N ALA A 93 -2.27 -7.38 -15.53
CA ALA A 93 -3.11 -6.37 -14.91
C ALA A 93 -4.27 -7.00 -14.11
N GLY A 94 -4.86 -8.10 -14.62
CA GLY A 94 -5.89 -8.85 -13.90
C GLY A 94 -5.43 -9.51 -12.60
N ALA A 95 -4.27 -10.16 -12.61
CA ALA A 95 -3.70 -10.79 -11.40
C ALA A 95 -3.28 -9.76 -10.36
N VAL A 96 -2.64 -8.68 -10.80
CA VAL A 96 -2.25 -7.54 -9.98
C VAL A 96 -3.49 -6.86 -9.38
N THR A 97 -4.54 -6.65 -10.16
CA THR A 97 -5.80 -6.09 -9.66
C THR A 97 -6.40 -6.97 -8.57
N TRP A 98 -6.32 -8.30 -8.74
CA TRP A 98 -6.83 -9.26 -7.76
C TRP A 98 -6.02 -9.24 -6.46
N GLN A 99 -4.68 -9.22 -6.57
CA GLN A 99 -3.81 -9.07 -5.41
C GLN A 99 -4.02 -7.72 -4.70
N LEU A 100 -4.12 -6.61 -5.44
CA LEU A 100 -4.45 -5.32 -4.84
C LEU A 100 -5.82 -5.34 -4.15
N ALA A 101 -6.82 -6.02 -4.70
CA ALA A 101 -8.13 -6.10 -4.09
C ALA A 101 -8.13 -6.81 -2.71
N GLU A 102 -7.18 -7.71 -2.48
CA GLU A 102 -6.96 -8.39 -1.19
C GLU A 102 -6.02 -7.62 -0.26
N VAL A 103 -4.99 -6.96 -0.81
CA VAL A 103 -3.95 -6.28 -0.03
C VAL A 103 -4.33 -4.83 0.32
N LEU A 104 -5.11 -4.14 -0.50
CA LEU A 104 -5.54 -2.76 -0.24
C LEU A 104 -6.32 -2.60 1.07
N PRO A 105 -7.29 -3.47 1.41
CA PRO A 105 -7.97 -3.41 2.71
C PRO A 105 -7.00 -3.54 3.89
N ASP A 106 -6.03 -4.45 3.78
CA ASP A 106 -5.00 -4.67 4.81
C ASP A 106 -4.05 -3.48 4.92
N LEU A 107 -3.70 -2.86 3.79
CA LEU A 107 -2.95 -1.61 3.75
C LEU A 107 -3.74 -0.46 4.42
N VAL A 108 -5.05 -0.33 4.12
CA VAL A 108 -5.91 0.70 4.72
C VAL A 108 -6.01 0.54 6.23
N ASP A 109 -6.19 -0.69 6.71
CA ASP A 109 -6.16 -1.03 8.15
C ASP A 109 -4.79 -0.65 8.76
N ALA A 110 -3.70 -1.02 8.11
CA ALA A 110 -2.34 -0.73 8.57
C ALA A 110 -2.01 0.78 8.64
N VAL A 111 -2.59 1.59 7.73
CA VAL A 111 -2.44 3.06 7.73
C VAL A 111 -3.58 3.80 8.42
N SER A 112 -4.53 3.09 9.05
CA SER A 112 -5.63 3.70 9.80
C SER A 112 -5.77 3.20 11.25
N PRO A 113 -4.71 3.31 12.09
CA PRO A 113 -4.77 2.91 13.49
C PRO A 113 -5.96 3.54 14.24
N GLY A 114 -6.81 2.71 14.86
CA GLY A 114 -7.88 3.19 15.74
C GLY A 114 -8.97 4.01 15.03
N GLY A 115 -9.20 3.77 13.74
CA GLY A 115 -10.24 4.47 12.99
C GLY A 115 -9.83 5.85 12.49
N GLN A 116 -8.54 6.19 12.51
CA GLN A 116 -8.01 7.44 11.97
C GLN A 116 -6.85 7.17 11.02
N VAL A 117 -6.99 7.65 9.78
CA VAL A 117 -5.90 7.61 8.78
C VAL A 117 -4.71 8.41 9.33
N VAL A 118 -3.54 7.77 9.44
CA VAL A 118 -2.32 8.44 9.92
C VAL A 118 -1.78 9.43 8.90
N ASP A 119 -1.16 10.49 9.40
CA ASP A 119 -0.53 11.51 8.58
C ASP A 119 0.44 10.91 7.55
N PRO A 120 0.46 11.43 6.31
CA PRO A 120 1.37 10.94 5.27
C PRO A 120 2.85 11.08 5.66
N ALA A 121 3.19 12.03 6.55
CA ALA A 121 4.54 12.17 7.09
C ALA A 121 4.96 11.00 7.99
N LEU A 122 3.99 10.36 8.66
CA LEU A 122 4.26 9.19 9.50
C LEU A 122 4.45 7.95 8.62
N ILE A 123 3.60 7.77 7.60
CA ILE A 123 3.74 6.69 6.60
C ILE A 123 5.10 6.77 5.90
N ASP A 124 5.53 7.97 5.49
CA ASP A 124 6.84 8.22 4.87
C ASP A 124 8.00 7.79 5.77
N ARG A 125 7.92 8.09 7.06
CA ARG A 125 8.93 7.71 8.04
C ARG A 125 9.04 6.19 8.18
N GLU A 126 7.92 5.47 8.16
CA GLU A 126 7.91 4.01 8.27
C GLU A 126 8.46 3.35 7.01
N MET A 127 8.07 3.82 5.82
CA MET A 127 8.62 3.33 4.56
C MET A 127 10.13 3.58 4.44
N THR A 128 10.59 4.77 4.85
CA THR A 128 12.02 5.10 4.88
C THR A 128 12.80 4.20 5.84
N GLN A 129 12.22 3.85 7.00
CA GLN A 129 12.82 2.90 7.94
C GLN A 129 12.90 1.48 7.37
N ALA A 130 11.83 1.00 6.71
CA ALA A 130 11.82 -0.30 6.05
C ALA A 130 12.88 -0.41 4.93
N THR A 131 13.03 0.62 4.10
CA THR A 131 14.09 0.66 3.07
C THR A 131 15.49 0.75 3.69
N THR A 132 15.68 1.50 4.79
CA THR A 132 16.98 1.61 5.47
C THR A 132 17.43 0.28 6.11
N GLN A 133 16.48 -0.56 6.51
CA GLN A 133 16.77 -1.87 7.09
C GLN A 133 17.31 -2.86 6.04
N ASP A 134 16.81 -2.82 4.81
CA ASP A 134 17.28 -3.63 3.66
C ASP A 134 18.75 -3.29 3.29
N ASP A 135 19.12 -2.01 3.31
CA ASP A 135 20.50 -1.54 3.08
C ASP A 135 21.48 -1.98 4.19
N SER A 136 20.98 -2.18 5.41
CA SER A 136 21.82 -2.52 6.57
C SER A 136 22.28 -4.00 6.57
N GLU A 137 21.52 -4.90 5.93
CA GLU A 137 21.89 -6.34 5.85
C GLU A 137 22.88 -6.64 4.72
N SER A 138 22.99 -5.77 3.70
CA SER A 138 23.96 -5.93 2.60
C SER A 138 25.38 -5.43 2.94
N GLY A 139 25.57 -4.74 4.06
CA GLY A 139 26.86 -4.17 4.49
C GLY A 139 27.63 -4.94 5.57
N ALA A 140 27.06 -6.00 6.16
CA ALA A 140 27.57 -6.58 7.41
C ALA A 140 28.61 -7.72 7.26
N PHE A 141 29.11 -8.02 6.05
CA PHE A 141 30.13 -9.06 5.82
C PHE A 141 31.57 -8.54 5.68
N ALA A 142 31.85 -7.29 6.06
CA ALA A 142 33.19 -6.71 5.99
C ALA A 142 33.69 -6.22 7.36
N ASN A 143 34.10 -7.14 8.23
CA ASN A 143 35.26 -6.95 9.12
C ASN A 143 35.87 -8.29 9.52
#